data_AF-A0A932SSS5-F1
#
_entry.id   AF-A0A932SSS5-F1
#
_cell.length_a   1.000
_cell.length_b   1.000
_cell.length_c   1.000
_cell.angle_alpha   90.00
_cell.angle_beta   90.00
_cell.angle_gamma   90.00
#
_symmetry.space_group_name_H-M   'P 1'
#
loop_
_entity.id
_entity.type
_entity.pdbx_description
1 polymer ?
#
loop_
_entity_poly.entity_id
_entity_poly.type
_entity_poly.pdbx_seq_one_letter_code
_entity_poly.pdbx_strand_id
1 'polypeptide(L)'
;MALRVPATAVQARLPAPWELTATASGPPRGANRYVVFHDVLLNQDAEGRPAGDASGRNLGLVTRRGIRATGVSCSFNFRSYAAHPSALPGKYRTAVAAEIRAARHVEAARSGEAVRDRIGVEPAGGGHVALDLRYRRSVPVRLPYEADVRSTVDPTIVRHYKVDQLVEAALSVLFDGSEETVAIGTRPMFVRQVS
;
A
#
# COMPACT_ATOMS: atom_id res chain seq x y z
N MET A 1 2.76 -1.54 4.60
CA MET A 1 2.99 -1.08 5.99
C MET A 1 1.69 -0.56 6.58
N ALA A 2 1.39 -0.88 7.83
CA ALA A 2 0.23 -0.38 8.56
C ALA A 2 0.66 0.65 9.61
N LEU A 3 -0.07 1.75 9.74
CA LEU A 3 0.22 2.83 10.67
C LEU A 3 -1.03 3.23 11.46
N ARG A 4 -0.83 3.63 12.71
CA ARG A 4 -1.83 4.37 13.50
C ARG A 4 -1.54 5.86 13.34
N VAL A 5 -2.50 6.60 12.81
CA VAL A 5 -2.42 8.07 12.70
C VAL A 5 -3.65 8.70 13.37
N PRO A 6 -3.67 10.02 13.63
CA PRO A 6 -4.85 10.69 14.20
C PRO A 6 -6.12 10.38 13.39
N ALA A 7 -7.10 9.74 14.03
CA ALA A 7 -8.30 9.27 13.36
C ALA A 7 -9.11 10.42 12.74
N THR A 8 -9.17 11.57 13.43
CA THR A 8 -9.84 12.79 12.96
C THR A 8 -9.27 13.28 11.63
N ALA A 9 -7.95 13.24 11.45
CA ALA A 9 -7.31 13.68 10.21
C ALA A 9 -7.62 12.77 9.01
N VAL A 10 -7.80 11.47 9.25
CA VAL A 10 -8.20 10.52 8.21
C VAL A 10 -9.70 10.61 7.93
N GLN A 11 -10.52 10.70 8.97
CA GLN A 11 -11.98 10.82 8.87
C GLN A 11 -12.41 12.07 8.10
N ALA A 12 -11.76 13.22 8.35
CA ALA A 12 -12.05 14.48 7.66
C ALA A 12 -11.85 14.43 6.14
N ARG A 13 -11.14 13.41 5.64
CA ARG A 13 -10.87 13.20 4.22
C ARG A 13 -11.72 12.08 3.60
N LEU A 14 -12.59 11.44 4.39
CA LEU A 14 -13.55 10.48 3.88
C LEU A 14 -14.83 11.21 3.47
N PRO A 15 -15.43 10.86 2.32
CA PRO A 15 -16.75 11.39 1.97
C PRO A 15 -17.80 10.85 2.95
N ALA A 16 -18.85 11.62 3.21
CA ALA A 16 -20.04 11.08 3.87
C ALA A 16 -20.65 9.94 2.99
N PRO A 17 -21.29 8.92 3.57
CA PRO A 17 -21.50 8.64 5.01
C PRO A 17 -20.49 7.61 5.54
N TRP A 18 -19.21 7.71 5.16
CA TRP A 18 -18.21 6.70 5.51
C TRP A 18 -17.55 6.98 6.87
N GLU A 19 -17.53 5.98 7.73
CA GLU A 19 -16.87 6.04 9.03
C GLU A 19 -15.58 5.21 9.02
N LEU A 20 -14.50 5.82 9.49
CA LEU A 20 -13.20 5.18 9.60
C LEU A 20 -13.21 4.11 10.67
N THR A 21 -12.67 2.95 10.34
CA THR A 21 -12.39 1.90 11.31
C THR A 21 -10.91 1.59 11.39
N ALA A 22 -10.47 1.22 12.60
CA ALA A 22 -9.14 0.71 12.85
C ALA A 22 -9.13 -0.81 12.68
N THR A 23 -7.94 -1.36 12.52
CA THR A 23 -7.71 -2.80 12.52
C THR A 23 -8.07 -3.41 13.87
N ALA A 24 -9.01 -4.35 13.90
CA ALA A 24 -9.50 -4.92 15.15
C ALA A 24 -8.51 -5.88 15.83
N SER A 25 -7.70 -6.62 15.07
CA SER A 25 -6.88 -7.72 15.59
C SER A 25 -5.62 -7.99 14.75
N GLY A 26 -4.78 -8.89 15.26
CA GLY A 26 -3.49 -9.27 14.66
C GLY A 26 -2.40 -8.22 14.90
N PRO A 27 -1.22 -8.39 14.28
CA PRO A 27 -0.11 -7.46 14.45
C PRO A 27 -0.47 -6.00 14.17
N PRO A 28 -1.18 -5.62 13.09
CA PRO A 28 -1.47 -4.21 12.84
C PRO A 28 -2.66 -3.67 13.64
N ARG A 29 -2.99 -4.23 14.82
CA ARG A 29 -4.13 -3.80 15.64
C ARG A 29 -4.07 -2.29 15.91
N GLY A 30 -5.20 -1.61 15.74
CA GLY A 30 -5.32 -0.17 15.91
C GLY A 30 -4.82 0.67 14.73
N ALA A 31 -4.14 0.08 13.73
CA ALA A 31 -3.77 0.79 12.52
C ALA A 31 -5.02 1.17 11.71
N ASN A 32 -5.08 2.42 11.29
CA ASN A 32 -6.16 3.00 10.49
C ASN A 32 -5.68 3.51 9.11
N ARG A 33 -4.36 3.41 8.85
CA ARG A 33 -3.72 3.80 7.59
C ARG A 33 -2.81 2.70 7.06
N TYR A 34 -2.76 2.57 5.75
CA TYR A 34 -1.77 1.77 5.03
C TYR A 34 -0.94 2.66 4.13
N VAL A 35 0.36 2.39 4.16
CA VAL A 35 1.33 2.84 3.17
C VAL A 35 1.72 1.62 2.36
N VAL A 36 1.46 1.68 1.06
CA VAL A 36 1.70 0.56 0.14
C VAL A 36 2.74 1.00 -0.87
N PHE A 37 3.90 0.35 -0.84
CA PHE A 37 4.93 0.53 -1.84
C PHE A 37 4.76 -0.57 -2.89
N HIS A 38 4.66 -0.17 -4.16
CA HIS A 38 4.62 -1.08 -5.28
C HIS A 38 5.91 -0.93 -6.08
N ASP A 39 6.61 -2.04 -6.24
CA ASP A 39 7.59 -2.24 -7.32
C ASP A 39 6.87 -3.06 -8.39
N VAL A 40 6.36 -2.36 -9.40
CA VAL A 40 5.55 -2.94 -10.46
C VAL A 40 6.47 -3.51 -11.51
N LEU A 41 6.53 -4.84 -11.58
CA LEU A 41 7.32 -5.55 -12.58
C LEU A 41 6.60 -5.63 -13.93
N LEU A 42 5.27 -5.78 -13.88
CA LEU A 42 4.41 -5.82 -15.05
C LEU A 42 2.98 -5.36 -14.69
N ASN A 43 2.49 -4.32 -15.37
CA ASN A 43 1.08 -3.92 -15.41
C ASN A 43 0.56 -4.16 -16.83
N GLN A 44 -0.62 -4.75 -16.94
CA GLN A 44 -1.25 -5.09 -18.22
C GLN A 44 -2.62 -4.41 -18.36
N ASP A 45 -3.03 -4.19 -19.60
CA ASP A 45 -4.40 -3.80 -19.95
C ASP A 45 -5.37 -4.98 -19.89
N ALA A 46 -6.64 -4.76 -20.26
CA ALA A 46 -7.66 -5.80 -20.26
C ALA A 46 -7.38 -6.89 -21.31
N GLU A 47 -6.66 -6.58 -22.37
CA GLU A 47 -6.23 -7.50 -23.42
C GLU A 47 -4.97 -8.28 -23.06
N GLY A 48 -4.36 -8.01 -21.89
CA GLY A 48 -3.13 -8.66 -21.43
C GLY A 48 -1.86 -8.07 -22.04
N ARG A 49 -1.92 -6.92 -22.71
CA ARG A 49 -0.74 -6.22 -23.24
C ARG A 49 -0.14 -5.33 -22.16
N PRO A 50 1.19 -5.09 -22.17
CA PRO A 50 1.80 -4.13 -21.27
C PRO A 50 1.11 -2.76 -21.35
N ALA A 51 0.70 -2.23 -20.20
CA ALA A 51 0.08 -0.91 -20.12
C ALA A 51 1.12 0.22 -20.32
N GLY A 52 0.66 1.46 -20.48
CA GLY A 52 1.57 2.62 -20.59
C GLY A 52 2.45 2.85 -19.35
N ASP A 53 2.09 2.28 -18.20
CA ASP A 53 2.85 2.21 -16.95
C ASP A 53 3.26 0.75 -16.63
N ALA A 54 3.60 -0.02 -17.66
CA ALA A 54 3.87 -1.46 -17.58
C ALA A 54 4.88 -1.83 -16.50
N SER A 55 5.87 -0.98 -16.23
CA SER A 55 6.77 -1.17 -15.09
C SER A 55 7.06 0.16 -14.42
N GLY A 56 7.42 0.11 -13.15
CA GLY A 56 7.80 1.30 -12.40
C GLY A 56 7.48 1.18 -10.92
N ARG A 57 7.55 2.31 -10.23
CA ARG A 57 7.31 2.37 -8.79
C ARG A 57 6.23 3.36 -8.45
N ASN A 58 5.44 3.00 -7.45
CA ASN A 58 4.49 3.93 -6.85
C ASN A 58 4.30 3.66 -5.36
N LEU A 59 3.91 4.71 -4.64
CA LEU A 59 3.50 4.66 -3.23
C LEU A 59 2.04 5.05 -3.14
N GLY A 60 1.20 4.20 -2.58
CA GLY A 60 -0.21 4.50 -2.27
C GLY A 60 -0.43 4.74 -0.78
N LEU A 61 -1.21 5.77 -0.46
CA LEU A 61 -1.72 6.02 0.88
C LEU A 61 -3.20 5.68 0.96
N VAL A 62 -3.56 4.67 1.76
CA VAL A 62 -4.89 4.05 1.77
C VAL A 62 -5.43 3.95 3.20
N THR A 63 -6.74 4.12 3.43
CA THR A 63 -7.32 3.74 4.74
C THR A 63 -7.27 2.24 4.96
N ARG A 64 -7.42 1.81 6.22
CA ARG A 64 -7.76 0.41 6.50
C ARG A 64 -9.11 0.03 5.88
N ARG A 65 -10.16 0.71 6.33
CA ARG A 65 -11.55 0.41 5.97
C ARG A 65 -12.44 1.56 6.44
N GLY A 66 -13.20 2.12 5.52
CA GLY A 66 -14.41 2.88 5.81
C GLY A 66 -15.61 1.94 5.83
N ILE A 67 -16.56 2.16 6.73
CA ILE A 67 -17.80 1.39 6.83
C ILE A 67 -18.98 2.37 6.73
N ARG A 68 -20.02 2.01 5.99
CA ARG A 68 -21.31 2.70 6.00
C ARG A 68 -22.23 2.07 7.04
N ALA A 69 -23.23 2.83 7.49
CA ALA A 69 -24.30 2.30 8.36
C ALA A 69 -24.97 1.02 7.81
N THR A 70 -25.00 0.85 6.49
CA THR A 70 -25.52 -0.36 5.81
C THR A 70 -24.60 -1.59 5.89
N GLY A 71 -23.46 -1.50 6.58
CA GLY A 71 -22.46 -2.58 6.69
C GLY A 71 -21.51 -2.71 5.49
N VAL A 72 -21.76 -1.97 4.40
CA VAL A 72 -20.86 -1.92 3.24
C VAL A 72 -19.53 -1.32 3.66
N SER A 73 -18.43 -1.94 3.23
CA SER A 73 -17.09 -1.50 3.59
C SER A 73 -16.16 -1.32 2.40
N CYS A 74 -15.26 -0.36 2.48
CA CYS A 74 -14.37 -0.03 1.38
C CYS A 74 -13.09 0.63 1.90
N SER A 75 -11.96 0.40 1.24
CA SER A 75 -10.75 1.20 1.50
C SER A 75 -10.77 2.46 0.63
N PHE A 76 -10.05 3.50 1.03
CA PHE A 76 -9.99 4.75 0.29
C PHE A 76 -8.56 5.09 -0.06
N ASN A 77 -8.26 5.32 -1.34
CA ASN A 77 -7.00 5.85 -1.80
C ASN A 77 -7.05 7.39 -1.72
N PHE A 78 -6.14 7.98 -0.96
CA PHE A 78 -6.09 9.44 -0.73
C PHE A 78 -5.11 10.15 -1.65
N ARG A 79 -4.00 9.49 -1.87
CA ARG A 79 -2.85 10.02 -2.57
C ARG A 79 -2.03 8.84 -3.04
N SER A 80 -1.53 8.96 -4.26
CA SER A 80 -0.45 8.12 -4.73
C SER A 80 0.71 9.00 -5.19
N TYR A 81 1.92 8.47 -5.12
CA TYR A 81 3.11 9.05 -5.73
C TYR A 81 3.59 8.08 -6.78
N ALA A 82 3.84 8.56 -7.99
CA ALA A 82 4.26 7.71 -9.10
C ALA A 82 5.51 8.26 -9.77
N ALA A 83 6.44 7.36 -10.07
CA ALA A 83 7.65 7.69 -10.81
C ALA A 83 7.42 7.75 -12.32
N HIS A 84 6.47 6.96 -12.84
CA HIS A 84 6.20 6.90 -14.27
C HIS A 84 5.17 7.98 -14.69
N PRO A 85 5.45 8.84 -15.68
CA PRO A 85 4.52 9.88 -16.12
C PRO A 85 3.16 9.34 -16.58
N SER A 86 3.14 8.23 -17.32
CA SER A 86 1.89 7.56 -17.76
C SER A 86 1.04 7.01 -16.62
N ALA A 87 1.56 6.97 -15.38
CA ALA A 87 0.79 6.58 -14.21
C ALA A 87 0.05 7.78 -13.56
N LEU A 88 0.10 8.96 -14.17
CA LEU A 88 -0.60 10.18 -13.72
C LEU A 88 -1.88 10.42 -14.55
N PRO A 89 -2.98 10.89 -13.92
CA PRO A 89 -3.18 11.12 -12.48
C PRO A 89 -3.49 9.81 -11.71
N GLY A 90 -3.26 8.67 -12.36
CA GLY A 90 -3.47 7.34 -11.81
C GLY A 90 -4.93 6.92 -11.85
N LYS A 91 -5.15 5.64 -11.56
CA LYS A 91 -6.45 4.97 -11.66
C LYS A 91 -7.51 5.53 -10.69
N TYR A 92 -7.10 6.32 -9.69
CA TYR A 92 -7.96 7.00 -8.72
C TYR A 92 -7.99 8.53 -8.88
N ARG A 93 -7.25 9.08 -9.85
CA ARG A 93 -7.02 10.54 -10.00
C ARG A 93 -6.34 11.22 -8.79
N THR A 94 -5.69 10.43 -7.95
CA THR A 94 -5.01 10.89 -6.74
C THR A 94 -3.48 10.91 -6.88
N ALA A 95 -2.94 10.38 -7.98
CA ALA A 95 -1.50 10.26 -8.16
C ALA A 95 -0.86 11.59 -8.56
N VAL A 96 0.29 11.88 -7.96
CA VAL A 96 1.17 13.00 -8.33
C VAL A 96 2.58 12.48 -8.63
N ALA A 97 3.33 13.24 -9.42
CA ALA A 97 4.71 12.90 -9.75
C ALA A 97 5.60 12.86 -8.51
N ALA A 98 6.49 11.87 -8.44
CA ALA A 98 7.54 11.80 -7.43
C ALA A 98 8.75 11.04 -7.96
N GLU A 99 9.93 11.42 -7.50
CA GLU A 99 11.09 10.54 -7.64
C GLU A 99 10.99 9.42 -6.60
N ILE A 100 11.20 8.16 -7.03
CA ILE A 100 11.11 7.00 -6.14
C ILE A 100 12.34 6.12 -6.32
N ARG A 101 13.14 6.05 -5.25
CA ARG A 101 14.33 5.20 -5.15
C ARG A 101 14.05 4.06 -4.21
N ALA A 102 14.42 2.84 -4.61
CA ALA A 102 14.31 1.66 -3.77
C ALA A 102 15.57 0.81 -3.91
N ALA A 103 16.11 0.36 -2.78
CA ALA A 103 17.24 -0.55 -2.70
C ALA A 103 16.91 -1.69 -1.73
N ARG A 104 17.17 -2.92 -2.15
CA ARG A 104 17.03 -4.11 -1.32
C ARG A 104 18.38 -4.79 -1.21
N HIS A 105 18.78 -5.10 0.03
CA HIS A 105 19.95 -5.92 0.32
C HIS A 105 19.50 -7.20 1.03
N VAL A 106 20.01 -8.34 0.58
CA VAL A 106 19.71 -9.66 1.16
C VAL A 106 21.01 -10.27 1.65
N GLU A 107 21.08 -10.51 2.96
CA GLU A 107 22.18 -11.22 3.62
C GLU A 107 21.72 -12.66 3.89
N ALA A 108 22.30 -13.61 3.17
CA ALA A 108 22.08 -15.03 3.44
C ALA A 108 22.84 -15.41 4.73
N ALA A 109 22.11 -15.77 5.79
CA ALA A 109 22.70 -16.31 7.01
C ALA A 109 22.24 -17.75 7.24
N ARG A 110 23.07 -18.56 7.93
CA ARG A 110 22.75 -19.95 8.28
C ARG A 110 21.44 -20.12 9.07
N SER A 111 20.96 -19.05 9.72
CA SER A 111 19.74 -19.01 10.53
C SER A 111 18.56 -18.29 9.84
N GLY A 112 18.60 -18.11 8.52
CA GLY A 112 17.57 -17.43 7.72
C GLY A 112 18.08 -16.17 7.01
N GLU A 113 17.37 -15.75 5.96
CA GLU A 113 17.70 -14.54 5.18
C GLU A 113 17.33 -13.27 5.97
N ALA A 114 18.32 -12.39 6.19
CA ALA A 114 18.07 -11.02 6.64
C ALA A 114 17.94 -10.10 5.44
N VAL A 115 16.94 -9.23 5.44
CA VAL A 115 16.69 -8.26 4.38
C VAL A 115 16.77 -6.85 4.94
N ARG A 116 17.39 -5.95 4.17
CA ARG A 116 17.30 -4.51 4.39
C ARG A 116 16.68 -3.84 3.18
N ASP A 117 15.52 -3.22 3.37
CA ASP A 117 14.84 -2.41 2.36
C ASP A 117 15.04 -0.92 2.70
N ARG A 118 15.53 -0.15 1.73
CA ARG A 118 15.58 1.31 1.77
C ARG A 118 14.72 1.88 0.66
N ILE A 119 13.75 2.71 1.01
CA ILE A 119 12.88 3.39 0.05
C ILE A 119 12.88 4.89 0.33
N GLY A 120 13.09 5.68 -0.71
CA GLY A 120 12.96 7.14 -0.70
C GLY A 120 11.90 7.57 -1.72
N VAL A 121 11.02 8.48 -1.30
CA VAL A 121 10.04 9.14 -2.18
C VAL A 121 10.16 10.63 -2.01
N GLU A 122 10.33 11.33 -3.13
CA GLU A 122 10.44 12.80 -3.19
C GLU A 122 9.35 13.33 -4.14
N PRO A 123 8.19 13.74 -3.60
CA PRO A 123 7.13 14.33 -4.41
C PRO A 123 7.59 15.62 -5.10
N ALA A 124 7.16 15.84 -6.34
CA ALA A 124 7.50 17.06 -7.08
C ALA A 124 7.02 18.35 -6.38
N GLY A 125 5.98 18.26 -5.55
CA GLY A 125 5.46 19.37 -4.74
C GLY A 125 6.19 19.58 -3.40
N GLY A 126 7.30 18.88 -3.17
CA GLY A 126 8.07 18.95 -1.93
C GLY A 126 7.66 17.92 -0.87
N GLY A 127 8.45 17.87 0.20
CA GLY A 127 8.38 16.83 1.24
C GLY A 127 9.17 15.57 0.89
N HIS A 128 9.19 14.62 1.81
CA HIS A 128 9.95 13.38 1.65
C HIS A 128 9.32 12.24 2.46
N VAL A 129 9.41 11.03 1.94
CA VAL A 129 9.16 9.79 2.70
C VAL A 129 10.41 8.92 2.61
N ALA A 130 11.00 8.62 3.77
CA ALA A 130 12.07 7.63 3.91
C ALA A 130 11.54 6.41 4.66
N LEU A 131 12.01 5.25 4.22
CA LEU A 131 11.82 3.99 4.89
C LEU A 131 13.16 3.24 4.89
N ASP A 132 13.66 2.86 6.06
CA ASP A 132 14.79 1.94 6.21
C ASP A 132 14.34 0.82 7.15
N LEU A 133 14.18 -0.37 6.58
CA LEU A 133 13.67 -1.53 7.30
C LEU A 133 14.69 -2.63 7.26
N ARG A 134 14.97 -3.21 8.42
CA ARG A 134 15.68 -4.48 8.54
C ARG A 134 14.74 -5.52 9.12
N TYR A 135 14.61 -6.67 8.45
CA TYR A 135 13.75 -7.76 8.89
C TYR A 135 14.32 -9.11 8.50
N ARG A 136 13.83 -10.18 9.15
CA ARG A 136 14.09 -11.56 8.73
C ARG A 136 12.93 -12.05 7.89
N ARG A 137 13.24 -12.77 6.81
CA ARG A 137 12.20 -13.30 5.96
C ARG A 137 11.41 -14.39 6.65
N SER A 138 10.10 -14.38 6.49
CA SER A 138 9.23 -15.49 6.87
C SER A 138 8.92 -16.36 5.66
N VAL A 139 8.33 -17.53 5.90
CA VAL A 139 7.73 -18.31 4.80
C VAL A 139 6.58 -17.48 4.21
N PRO A 140 6.61 -17.17 2.91
CA PRO A 140 5.52 -16.45 2.27
C PRO A 140 4.29 -17.35 2.11
N VAL A 141 3.10 -16.80 2.32
CA VAL A 141 1.82 -17.51 2.21
C VAL A 141 1.03 -16.98 1.02
N ARG A 142 0.58 -17.87 0.13
CA ARG A 142 -0.31 -17.50 -0.98
C ARG A 142 -1.75 -17.43 -0.47
N LEU A 143 -2.42 -16.31 -0.67
CA LEU A 143 -3.78 -16.07 -0.22
C LEU A 143 -4.56 -15.29 -1.29
N PRO A 144 -5.85 -15.62 -1.52
CA PRO A 144 -6.71 -14.76 -2.33
C PRO A 144 -6.95 -13.44 -1.58
N TYR A 145 -7.02 -12.34 -2.34
CA TYR A 145 -7.37 -11.03 -1.83
C TYR A 145 -8.44 -10.39 -2.71
N GLU A 146 -9.56 -10.07 -2.09
CA GLU A 146 -10.63 -9.29 -2.69
C GLU A 146 -10.86 -8.01 -1.88
N ALA A 147 -10.93 -6.88 -2.56
CA ALA A 147 -11.22 -5.61 -1.90
C ALA A 147 -11.74 -4.55 -2.87
N ASP A 148 -12.66 -3.73 -2.35
CA ASP A 148 -13.08 -2.50 -2.99
C ASP A 148 -12.24 -1.35 -2.47
N VAL A 149 -11.71 -0.57 -3.40
CA VAL A 149 -10.98 0.66 -3.09
C VAL A 149 -11.59 1.81 -3.88
N ARG A 150 -11.91 2.91 -3.18
CA ARG A 150 -12.47 4.14 -3.75
C ARG A 150 -11.45 5.26 -3.80
N SER A 151 -11.63 6.20 -4.73
CA SER A 151 -10.92 7.48 -4.67
C SER A 151 -11.56 8.40 -3.64
N THR A 152 -10.74 9.19 -2.94
CA THR A 152 -11.24 10.29 -2.09
C THR A 152 -11.48 11.58 -2.86
N VAL A 153 -10.94 11.70 -4.07
CA VAL A 153 -11.12 12.89 -4.92
C VAL A 153 -12.39 12.74 -5.76
N ASP A 154 -12.66 11.52 -6.24
CA ASP A 154 -13.85 11.19 -7.01
C ASP A 154 -14.45 9.86 -6.48
N PRO A 155 -15.35 9.92 -5.49
CA PRO A 155 -15.91 8.72 -4.85
C PRO A 155 -16.71 7.80 -5.77
N THR A 156 -17.03 8.24 -7.00
CA THR A 156 -17.67 7.41 -8.03
C THR A 156 -16.68 6.42 -8.66
N ILE A 157 -15.38 6.71 -8.59
CA ILE A 157 -14.32 5.80 -9.02
C ILE A 157 -14.14 4.72 -7.96
N VAL A 158 -14.59 3.51 -8.28
CA VAL A 158 -14.35 2.29 -7.51
C VAL A 158 -13.46 1.36 -8.32
N ARG A 159 -12.49 0.74 -7.66
CA ARG A 159 -11.77 -0.41 -8.21
C ARG A 159 -12.05 -1.63 -7.35
N HIS A 160 -12.47 -2.68 -8.04
CA HIS A 160 -12.62 -4.01 -7.49
C HIS A 160 -11.33 -4.77 -7.73
N TYR A 161 -10.66 -5.16 -6.66
CA TYR A 161 -9.50 -6.04 -6.74
C TYR A 161 -9.93 -7.46 -6.47
N LYS A 162 -9.46 -8.37 -7.33
CA LYS A 162 -9.48 -9.81 -7.15
C LYS A 162 -8.14 -10.33 -7.61
N VAL A 163 -7.27 -10.64 -6.66
CA VAL A 163 -5.87 -10.98 -6.95
C VAL A 163 -5.41 -12.13 -6.05
N ASP A 164 -4.58 -13.00 -6.61
CA ASP A 164 -3.77 -13.92 -5.83
C ASP A 164 -2.54 -13.16 -5.33
N GLN A 165 -2.34 -13.14 -4.01
CA GLN A 165 -1.20 -12.46 -3.41
C GLN A 165 -0.32 -13.49 -2.72
N LEU A 166 0.98 -13.29 -2.84
CA LEU A 166 1.95 -13.89 -1.93
C LEU A 166 2.21 -12.87 -0.82
N VAL A 167 1.96 -13.25 0.43
CA VAL A 167 2.11 -12.35 1.58
C VAL A 167 3.17 -12.91 2.51
N GLU A 168 4.16 -12.08 2.80
CA GLU A 168 5.17 -12.33 3.82
C GLU A 168 4.97 -11.31 4.94
N ALA A 169 4.73 -11.77 6.17
CA ALA A 169 4.57 -10.89 7.32
C ALA A 169 5.92 -10.76 8.03
N ALA A 170 6.58 -9.63 7.82
CA ALA A 170 7.74 -9.25 8.61
C ALA A 170 7.27 -8.41 9.80
N LEU A 171 7.45 -8.94 11.01
CA LEU A 171 7.37 -8.17 12.24
C LEU A 171 8.72 -7.46 12.42
N SER A 172 8.76 -6.15 12.20
CA SER A 172 9.87 -5.33 12.69
C SER A 172 9.49 -4.79 14.06
N VAL A 173 10.22 -5.17 15.11
CA VAL A 173 10.30 -4.34 16.31
C VAL A 173 11.06 -3.10 15.86
N LEU A 174 10.38 -1.95 15.73
CA LEU A 174 11.07 -0.70 15.49
C LEU A 174 11.92 -0.36 16.73
N PHE A 175 13.11 0.17 16.47
CA PHE A 175 14.17 0.40 17.45
C PHE A 175 13.68 1.24 18.63
N ASP A 176 14.24 0.96 19.82
CA ASP A 176 14.04 1.59 21.14
C ASP A 176 12.77 1.25 21.94
N GLY A 177 11.77 0.58 21.36
CA GLY A 177 10.60 0.13 22.10
C GLY A 177 9.57 1.22 22.41
N SER A 178 9.69 2.41 21.80
CA SER A 178 8.72 3.51 21.95
C SER A 178 7.51 3.42 21.00
N GLU A 179 7.46 2.46 20.08
CA GLU A 179 6.43 2.40 19.02
C GLU A 179 5.78 1.01 18.88
N GLU A 180 4.44 0.96 19.01
CA GLU A 180 3.65 -0.28 18.94
C GLU A 180 3.40 -0.77 17.49
N THR A 181 3.97 -1.94 17.21
CA THR A 181 3.69 -2.89 16.11
C THR A 181 3.47 -2.33 14.70
N VAL A 182 4.52 -2.44 13.88
CA VAL A 182 4.44 -2.29 12.42
C VAL A 182 4.33 -3.66 11.75
N ALA A 183 3.23 -3.88 11.01
CA ALA A 183 3.14 -5.02 10.10
C ALA A 183 3.60 -4.61 8.69
N ILE A 184 4.63 -5.28 8.19
CA ILE A 184 5.12 -5.13 6.82
C ILE A 184 4.67 -6.37 6.03
N GLY A 185 4.00 -6.11 4.90
CA GLY A 185 3.60 -7.13 3.95
C GLY A 185 4.23 -6.81 2.61
N THR A 186 5.13 -7.66 2.12
CA THR A 186 5.63 -7.60 0.75
C THR A 186 4.63 -8.33 -0.14
N ARG A 187 4.12 -7.67 -1.18
CA ARG A 187 3.09 -8.22 -2.07
C ARG A 187 3.59 -8.20 -3.51
N PRO A 188 4.17 -9.28 -4.06
CA PRO A 188 4.15 -9.43 -5.51
C PRO A 188 2.67 -9.55 -5.92
N MET A 189 2.18 -8.57 -6.68
CA MET A 189 0.83 -8.61 -7.23
C MET A 189 0.91 -8.90 -8.72
N PHE A 190 0.24 -9.96 -9.16
CA PHE A 190 -0.11 -10.15 -10.55
C PHE A 190 -1.52 -9.57 -10.73
N VAL A 191 -1.60 -8.36 -11.26
CA VAL A 191 -2.89 -7.70 -11.50
C VAL A 191 -3.32 -8.00 -12.93
N ARG A 192 -4.31 -8.89 -13.09
CA ARG A 192 -5.09 -8.96 -14.33
C ARG A 192 -6.38 -8.16 -14.11
N GLN A 193 -6.56 -7.08 -14.86
CA GLN A 193 -7.82 -6.35 -14.83
C GLN A 193 -8.87 -7.19 -15.56
N VAL A 194 -9.87 -7.67 -14.83
CA VAL A 194 -11.04 -8.34 -15.41
C VAL A 194 -12.17 -7.31 -15.42
N SER A 195 -12.64 -6.94 -16.62
CA SER A 195 -13.83 -6.10 -16.83
C SER A 195 -15.10 -6.89 -16.57
#